data_AF-A0AAN7QI11-F1
#
_entry.id   AF-A0AAN7QI11-F1
#
_cell.length_a   1.000
_cell.length_b   1.000
_cell.length_c   1.000
_cell.angle_alpha   90.00
_cell.angle_beta   90.00
_cell.angle_gamma   90.00
#
_symmetry.space_group_name_H-M   'P 1'
#
loop_
_entity.id
_entity.type
_entity.pdbx_description
1 polymer ?
#
loop_
_entity_poly.entity_id
_entity_poly.type
_entity_poly.pdbx_seq_one_letter_code
_entity_poly.pdbx_strand_id
1 'polypeptide(L)'
;MTSDIRAMSGESVHAGPRKTGVIILGGGMPKHHICNANMMRNGADFAVFINTAQEFDGSDSGAHPDEAVSWGKIRGSAKTVKVHCDATIAFPLLVAETFASRRGGTC
;
A
#
# COMPACT_ATOMS: atom_id res chain seq x y z
N MET A 1 -16.92 16.10 -1.97
CA MET A 1 -16.65 14.71 -2.41
C MET A 1 -15.53 14.66 -3.45
N THR A 2 -15.63 15.35 -4.59
CA THR A 2 -14.55 15.37 -5.59
C THR A 2 -13.28 16.12 -5.15
N SER A 3 -13.39 17.01 -4.15
CA SER A 3 -12.26 17.70 -3.52
C SER A 3 -11.22 16.74 -2.94
N ASP A 4 -11.67 15.70 -2.25
CA ASP A 4 -10.79 14.83 -1.46
C ASP A 4 -10.00 13.89 -2.37
N ILE A 5 -10.65 13.40 -3.42
CA ILE A 5 -10.02 12.63 -4.50
C ILE A 5 -8.91 13.46 -5.15
N ARG A 6 -9.19 14.74 -5.44
CA ARG A 6 -8.19 15.66 -6.01
C ARG A 6 -7.05 15.93 -5.03
N ALA A 7 -7.34 16.09 -3.74
CA ALA A 7 -6.31 16.31 -2.72
C ALA A 7 -5.39 15.09 -2.58
N MET A 8 -5.95 13.88 -2.45
CA MET A 8 -5.17 12.65 -2.36
C MET A 8 -4.35 12.35 -3.62
N SER A 9 -4.94 12.53 -4.79
CA SER A 9 -4.24 12.32 -6.06
C SER A 9 -3.16 13.39 -6.26
N GLY A 10 -3.46 14.64 -5.87
CA GLY A 10 -2.51 15.74 -5.85
C GLY A 10 -1.29 15.44 -4.99
N GLU A 11 -1.48 14.96 -3.75
CA GLU A 11 -0.39 14.56 -2.86
C GLU A 11 0.50 13.47 -3.49
N SER A 12 -0.13 12.45 -4.08
CA SER A 12 0.59 11.35 -4.74
C SER A 12 1.43 11.85 -5.93
N VAL A 13 0.90 12.75 -6.75
CA VAL A 13 1.62 13.34 -7.89
C VAL A 13 2.76 14.26 -7.42
N HIS A 14 2.53 15.08 -6.39
CA HIS A 14 3.57 15.96 -5.83
C HIS A 14 4.71 15.19 -5.15
N ALA A 15 4.46 13.95 -4.73
CA ALA A 15 5.50 13.04 -4.29
C ALA A 15 6.38 12.50 -5.43
N GLY A 16 6.13 12.84 -6.70
CA GLY A 16 6.90 12.42 -7.89
C GLY A 16 8.44 12.53 -7.83
N PRO A 17 9.05 13.60 -7.29
CA PRO A 17 10.51 13.65 -7.09
C PRO A 17 11.03 12.73 -5.97
N ARG A 18 10.14 12.11 -5.19
CA ARG A 18 10.45 11.16 -4.11
C ARG A 18 9.83 9.79 -4.41
N LYS A 19 10.13 8.81 -3.56
CA LYS A 19 9.49 7.49 -3.60
C LYS A 19 8.22 7.48 -2.74
N THR A 20 7.18 6.76 -3.16
CA THR A 20 5.99 6.51 -2.34
C THR A 20 5.94 5.06 -1.88
N GLY A 21 5.50 4.86 -0.64
CA GLY A 21 5.26 3.53 -0.08
C GLY A 21 3.85 3.44 0.47
N VAL A 22 3.19 2.30 0.28
CA VAL A 22 1.85 2.02 0.81
C VAL A 22 1.92 0.86 1.81
N ILE A 23 1.29 1.04 2.96
CA ILE A 23 1.05 -0.01 3.95
C ILE A 23 -0.46 -0.08 4.14
N ILE A 24 -1.07 -1.19 3.71
CA ILE A 24 -2.52 -1.36 3.67
C ILE A 24 -2.90 -2.49 4.62
N LEU A 25 -3.73 -2.16 5.61
CA LEU A 25 -4.29 -3.11 6.57
C LEU A 25 -5.72 -3.42 6.14
N GLY A 26 -5.98 -4.64 5.71
CA GLY A 26 -7.25 -5.08 5.16
C GLY A 26 -7.37 -4.89 3.63
N GLY A 27 -8.58 -4.60 3.16
CA GLY A 27 -8.93 -4.50 1.74
C GLY A 27 -10.01 -3.45 1.48
N GLY A 28 -10.76 -3.63 0.39
CA GLY A 28 -11.92 -2.80 0.05
C GLY A 28 -11.55 -1.38 -0.41
N MET A 29 -12.42 -0.42 -0.10
CA MET A 29 -12.29 0.97 -0.55
C MET A 29 -10.97 1.64 -0.15
N PRO A 30 -10.45 1.49 1.09
CA PRO A 30 -9.15 2.07 1.44
C PRO A 30 -8.01 1.55 0.57
N LYS A 31 -7.98 0.23 0.29
CA LYS A 31 -6.98 -0.37 -0.61
C LYS A 31 -7.08 0.23 -2.01
N HIS A 32 -8.27 0.18 -2.59
CA HIS A 32 -8.48 0.63 -3.96
C HIS A 32 -8.17 2.13 -4.11
N HIS A 33 -8.60 2.95 -3.15
CA HIS A 33 -8.45 4.40 -3.24
C HIS A 33 -6.99 4.86 -3.15
N ILE A 34 -6.20 4.28 -2.23
CA ILE A 34 -4.76 4.59 -2.09
C ILE A 34 -3.98 4.13 -3.33
N CYS A 35 -4.28 2.92 -3.83
CA CYS A 35 -3.65 2.40 -5.05
C CYS A 35 -4.00 3.26 -6.28
N ASN A 36 -5.25 3.72 -6.41
CA ASN A 36 -5.69 4.58 -7.50
C ASN A 36 -5.03 5.97 -7.46
N ALA A 37 -4.81 6.53 -6.28
CA ALA A 37 -4.07 7.78 -6.14
C ALA A 37 -2.61 7.64 -6.61
N ASN A 38 -1.96 6.51 -6.31
CA ASN A 38 -0.59 6.22 -6.76
C ASN A 38 -0.50 5.88 -8.26
N MET A 39 -1.59 5.41 -8.88
CA MET A 39 -1.65 5.23 -10.33
C MET A 39 -1.35 6.53 -11.08
N MET A 40 -1.78 7.69 -10.54
CA MET A 40 -1.54 9.01 -11.13
C MET A 40 -0.05 9.41 -11.19
N ARG A 41 0.83 8.73 -10.44
CA ARG A 41 2.29 8.92 -10.47
C ARG A 41 3.06 7.74 -11.09
N ASN A 42 2.38 6.93 -11.92
CA ASN A 42 2.88 5.68 -12.50
C ASN A 42 3.21 4.61 -11.44
N GLY A 43 2.42 4.54 -10.38
CA GLY A 43 2.46 3.49 -9.37
C GLY A 43 3.35 3.79 -8.16
N ALA A 44 3.09 3.08 -7.06
CA ALA A 44 3.89 3.14 -5.84
C ALA A 44 5.23 2.39 -5.98
N ASP A 45 6.25 2.82 -5.23
CA ASP A 45 7.59 2.22 -5.22
C ASP A 45 7.73 1.07 -4.21
N PHE A 46 6.90 1.07 -3.16
CA PHE A 46 6.85 0.03 -2.14
C PHE A 46 5.40 -0.29 -1.77
N ALA A 47 5.08 -1.56 -1.54
CA ALA A 47 3.75 -1.95 -1.07
C ALA A 47 3.82 -3.09 -0.03
N VAL A 48 3.11 -2.91 1.08
CA VAL A 48 2.89 -3.93 2.11
C VAL A 48 1.39 -4.09 2.29
N PHE A 49 0.86 -5.27 1.99
CA PHE A 49 -0.55 -5.60 2.23
C PHE A 49 -0.64 -6.60 3.38
N ILE A 50 -1.47 -6.32 4.38
CA ILE A 50 -1.77 -7.24 5.49
C ILE A 50 -3.27 -7.47 5.47
N ASN A 51 -3.71 -8.63 4.98
CA ASN A 51 -5.13 -8.95 4.93
C ASN A 51 -5.38 -10.46 4.97
N THR A 52 -6.63 -10.84 5.19
CA THR A 52 -7.08 -12.23 5.24
C THR A 52 -7.75 -12.69 3.94
N ALA A 53 -7.97 -11.77 3.01
CA ALA A 53 -8.68 -12.01 1.77
C ALA A 53 -7.88 -12.92 0.82
N GLN A 54 -8.61 -13.72 0.05
CA GLN A 54 -8.05 -14.75 -0.81
C GLN A 54 -8.26 -14.38 -2.28
N GLU A 55 -7.38 -14.87 -3.15
CA GLU A 55 -7.40 -14.50 -4.58
C GLU A 55 -8.48 -15.24 -5.37
N PHE A 56 -8.98 -16.38 -4.86
CA PHE A 56 -9.90 -17.23 -5.59
C PHE A 56 -11.24 -16.56 -5.93
N ASP A 57 -11.64 -15.54 -5.18
CA ASP A 57 -12.91 -14.84 -5.36
C ASP A 57 -12.81 -13.69 -6.38
N GLY A 58 -11.61 -13.41 -6.91
CA GLY A 58 -11.36 -12.35 -7.88
C GLY A 58 -11.62 -10.94 -7.35
N SER A 59 -11.67 -10.75 -6.03
CA SER A 59 -11.93 -9.43 -5.43
C SER A 59 -10.68 -8.55 -5.41
N ASP A 60 -10.85 -7.22 -5.51
CA ASP A 60 -9.73 -6.29 -5.30
C ASP A 60 -9.13 -6.47 -3.90
N SER A 61 -9.94 -6.75 -2.89
CA SER A 61 -9.47 -7.02 -1.52
C SER A 61 -8.50 -8.20 -1.45
N GLY A 62 -8.80 -9.27 -2.19
CA GLY A 62 -8.01 -10.49 -2.27
C GLY A 62 -6.86 -10.44 -3.26
N ALA A 63 -6.85 -9.52 -4.21
CA ALA A 63 -5.85 -9.43 -5.29
C ALA A 63 -4.39 -9.48 -4.81
N HIS A 64 -3.56 -10.25 -5.52
CA HIS A 64 -2.10 -10.25 -5.32
C HIS A 64 -1.52 -8.88 -5.73
N PRO A 65 -0.42 -8.40 -5.11
CA PRO A 65 0.26 -7.18 -5.56
C PRO A 65 0.59 -7.15 -7.05
N ASP A 66 0.84 -8.30 -7.68
CA ASP A 66 1.12 -8.40 -9.12
C ASP A 66 -0.06 -7.95 -9.99
N GLU A 67 -1.30 -8.12 -9.51
CA GLU A 67 -2.47 -7.57 -10.21
C GLU A 67 -2.43 -6.04 -10.15
N ALA A 68 -2.08 -5.45 -9.00
CA ALA A 68 -1.93 -4.00 -8.92
C ALA A 68 -0.77 -3.45 -9.77
N VAL A 69 0.26 -4.26 -10.04
CA VAL A 69 1.33 -3.94 -11.01
C VAL A 69 0.79 -3.92 -12.45
N SER A 70 -0.06 -4.87 -12.84
CA SER A 70 -0.62 -4.93 -14.20
C SER A 70 -1.46 -3.70 -14.56
N TRP A 71 -2.11 -3.10 -13.55
CA TRP A 71 -2.87 -1.86 -13.69
C TRP A 71 -2.03 -0.58 -13.57
N GLY A 72 -0.73 -0.68 -13.27
CA GLY A 72 0.13 0.49 -13.02
C GLY A 72 -0.16 1.21 -11.69
N LYS A 73 -0.95 0.61 -10.79
CA LYS A 73 -1.17 1.10 -9.42
C LYS A 73 0.08 0.93 -8.55
N ILE A 74 0.91 -0.06 -8.89
CA ILE A 74 2.24 -0.30 -8.34
C ILE A 74 3.25 -0.32 -9.50
N ARG A 75 4.47 0.17 -9.29
CA ARG A 75 5.54 0.11 -10.30
C ARG A 75 6.00 -1.33 -10.52
N GLY A 76 6.33 -1.69 -11.75
CA GLY A 76 6.90 -3.01 -12.06
C GLY A 76 8.25 -3.28 -11.36
N SER A 77 8.99 -2.24 -10.97
CA SER A 77 10.23 -2.34 -10.19
C SER A 77 10.03 -2.21 -8.68
N ALA A 78 8.78 -2.14 -8.21
CA ALA A 78 8.47 -1.96 -6.80
C ALA A 78 8.84 -3.19 -5.97
N LYS A 79 9.12 -2.96 -4.68
CA LYS A 79 9.22 -4.06 -3.71
C LYS A 79 7.86 -4.23 -3.03
N THR A 80 7.23 -5.36 -3.26
CA THR A 80 5.88 -5.66 -2.76
C THR A 80 5.86 -6.90 -1.90
N VAL A 81 5.04 -6.89 -0.85
CA VAL A 81 4.77 -8.07 -0.02
C VAL A 81 3.30 -8.09 0.40
N LYS A 82 2.71 -9.29 0.40
CA LYS A 82 1.39 -9.56 0.95
C LYS A 82 1.52 -10.56 2.08
N VAL A 83 1.02 -10.21 3.25
CA VAL A 83 1.01 -11.03 4.45
C VAL A 83 -0.43 -11.48 4.68
N HIS A 84 -0.66 -12.78 4.51
CA HIS A 84 -1.94 -13.41 4.80
C HIS A 84 -2.11 -13.60 6.31
N CYS A 85 -2.54 -12.56 7.01
CA CYS A 85 -2.70 -12.56 8.45
C CYS A 85 -3.70 -11.49 8.89
N ASP A 86 -4.28 -11.66 10.08
CA ASP A 86 -5.05 -10.61 10.71
C ASP A 86 -4.16 -9.42 11.10
N ALA A 87 -4.62 -8.21 10.83
CA ALA A 87 -3.87 -6.99 11.08
C ALA A 87 -3.53 -6.82 12.58
N THR A 88 -4.38 -7.28 13.49
CA THR A 88 -4.15 -7.18 14.94
C THR A 88 -2.98 -8.04 15.42
N ILE A 89 -2.60 -9.07 14.65
CA ILE A 89 -1.45 -9.93 14.93
C ILE A 89 -0.20 -9.37 14.26
N ALA A 90 -0.26 -9.14 12.95
CA ALA A 90 0.92 -8.80 12.16
C ALA A 90 1.37 -7.33 12.34
N PHE A 91 0.42 -6.40 12.48
CA PHE A 91 0.75 -4.97 12.49
C PHE A 91 1.53 -4.53 13.75
N PRO A 92 1.19 -4.97 14.99
CA PRO A 92 1.98 -4.62 16.16
C PRO A 92 3.44 -5.11 16.08
N LEU A 93 3.66 -6.31 15.55
CA LEU A 93 5.00 -6.87 15.35
C LEU A 93 5.78 -6.06 14.30
N LEU A 94 5.13 -5.72 13.19
CA LEU A 94 5.73 -4.85 12.16
C LEU A 94 6.14 -3.51 12.76
N VAL A 95 5.28 -2.88 13.57
CA VAL A 95 5.57 -1.61 14.23
C VAL A 95 6.74 -1.75 15.21
N ALA A 96 6.77 -2.81 16.03
CA ALA A 96 7.84 -3.07 16.98
C ALA A 96 9.21 -3.11 16.30
N GLU A 97 9.35 -3.87 15.22
CA GLU A 97 10.63 -4.09 14.54
C GLU A 97 11.03 -2.95 13.58
N THR A 98 10.09 -2.10 13.15
CA THR A 98 10.37 -1.05 12.15
C THR A 98 10.26 0.36 12.72
N PHE A 99 9.05 0.80 13.05
CA PHE A 99 8.77 2.17 13.46
C PHE A 99 9.20 2.46 14.91
N ALA A 100 9.04 1.49 15.81
CA ALA A 100 9.41 1.63 17.22
C ALA A 100 10.90 1.40 17.45
N SER A 101 11.49 0.35 16.85
CA SER A 101 12.93 0.06 16.93
C SER A 101 13.80 1.23 16.44
N ARG A 102 13.38 1.92 15.37
CA ARG A 102 14.06 3.13 14.87
C ARG A 102 14.07 4.33 15.81
N ARG A 103 13.32 4.30 16.92
CA ARG A 103 13.36 5.35 17.96
C ARG A 103 14.39 5.09 19.07
N GLY A 104 15.01 3.91 19.12
CA GLY A 104 16.04 3.54 20.09
C GLY A 104 17.48 3.58 19.57
N GLY A 105 17.70 3.82 18.28
CA GLY A 105 19.03 3.90 17.68
C GLY A 105 19.56 5.33 17.64
N THR A 106 20.44 5.67 18.57
CA THR A 106 21.39 6.79 18.43
C THR A 106 22.41 6.48 17.32
N CYS A 107 22.77 7.53 16.57
CA CYS A 107 23.79 7.65 15.52
C CYS A 107 23.40 7.22 14.10
#